data_AF-A0A357C5C8-F1
#
_entry.id   AF-A0A357C5C8-F1
#
_cell.length_a   1.000
_cell.length_b   1.000
_cell.length_c   1.000
_cell.angle_alpha   90.00
_cell.angle_beta   90.00
_cell.angle_gamma   90.00
#
_symmetry.space_group_name_H-M   'P 1'
#
loop_
_entity.id
_entity.type
_entity.pdbx_description
1 polymer ?
#
loop_
_entity_poly.entity_id
_entity_poly.type
_entity_poly.pdbx_seq_one_letter_code
_entity_poly.pdbx_strand_id
1 'polypeptide(L)'
;MKRFFFYFALLGLIPLIFLTGGAESPVRYLYYTMLVLLTLTLSSKALLQTSLTFSVLYSLVFFVNGDGYPVSAVIINVLSFLLMGIVSGRLSDVLQGERDSLRKTTDTFHALTNSLNLKIMNLQSKVDLVSEAYERVQESSKNKTHFISNVSHEIRAPLSSIRAFSEILLNYDDIDADTRNEFLSIIYKESGRLTQLTNEILDVVRMETGKIEWHMDAIDMGDIIRSSAKTMLPMVSGKGLSIETHIPEDLSLVRGDRNKLLQVMLNLISNAVKFTSNGKITVGIEEMSEDIKVYVSDTGEGIYPEEKEKIFEEFYRIGDDLTGRPKGSGLGLSISKKIIESHGGTIWVESQLGAGSTFFFTLRKDGVVTHKTEEPREIFTVKGKQILVLEDYRLMRQILRGAIESIGYGTIGIEGTAIALEMAKVRMPDAIIIGYPRSEEYFNELRTFSIVRGVPLFLVMVTNDEEGRPQVAVNGYISRFFDKHQIRSTIEKILPRPSGRILIASDDQEEARNLQLLVGQEGYETAIIPDVTTIAFTRLMPDAIIIGTHLKNNNIYNAISYLRNNQGTRNIPLLLTLNIFIRDVECIGLNASEYGRGLDKILESLKGKALNGWHP
;
A
#
# COMPACT_ATOMS: atom_id res chain seq x y z
N MET A 1 -78.34 -4.66 -7.12
CA MET A 1 -79.24 -4.78 -8.29
C MET A 1 -79.48 -6.23 -8.76
N LYS A 2 -78.47 -7.03 -9.11
CA LYS A 2 -78.68 -8.39 -9.68
C LYS A 2 -79.52 -9.35 -8.82
N ARG A 3 -79.31 -9.39 -7.49
CA ARG A 3 -80.12 -10.25 -6.57
C ARG A 3 -81.60 -9.90 -6.61
N PHE A 4 -81.93 -8.61 -6.64
CA PHE A 4 -83.30 -8.11 -6.63
C PHE A 4 -84.07 -8.49 -7.91
N PHE A 5 -83.39 -8.49 -9.05
CA PHE A 5 -83.96 -8.86 -10.35
C PHE A 5 -84.43 -10.32 -10.38
N PHE A 6 -83.64 -11.23 -9.79
CA PHE A 6 -83.98 -12.65 -9.74
C PHE A 6 -85.14 -12.98 -8.80
N TYR A 7 -85.25 -12.26 -7.68
CA TYR A 7 -86.41 -12.34 -6.78
C TYR A 7 -87.70 -11.92 -7.49
N PHE A 8 -87.64 -10.82 -8.24
CA PHE A 8 -88.78 -10.34 -9.04
C PHE A 8 -89.15 -11.30 -10.17
N ALA A 9 -88.17 -11.92 -10.82
CA ALA A 9 -88.42 -12.90 -11.88
C ALA A 9 -89.13 -14.16 -11.35
N LEU A 10 -88.75 -14.64 -10.15
CA LEU A 10 -89.39 -15.78 -9.52
C LEU A 10 -90.83 -15.46 -9.07
N LEU A 11 -91.04 -14.31 -8.42
CA LEU A 11 -92.37 -13.86 -8.00
C LEU A 11 -93.28 -13.51 -9.18
N GLY A 12 -92.72 -13.06 -10.29
CA GLY A 12 -93.42 -12.78 -11.55
C GLY A 12 -94.05 -14.01 -12.22
N LEU A 13 -93.68 -15.23 -11.80
CA LEU A 13 -94.34 -16.45 -12.26
C LEU A 13 -95.78 -16.58 -11.73
N ILE A 14 -96.10 -15.95 -10.61
CA ILE A 14 -97.40 -16.13 -9.95
C ILE A 14 -98.56 -15.57 -10.80
N PRO A 15 -98.51 -14.30 -11.29
CA PRO A 15 -99.52 -13.80 -12.23
C PRO A 15 -99.65 -14.65 -13.50
N LEU A 16 -98.54 -15.20 -14.00
CA LEU A 16 -98.53 -16.04 -15.19
C LEU A 16 -99.21 -17.39 -14.96
N ILE A 17 -98.99 -18.00 -13.78
CA ILE A 17 -99.67 -19.22 -13.34
C ILE A 17 -101.17 -18.98 -13.23
N PHE A 18 -101.60 -17.84 -12.67
CA PHE A 18 -103.02 -17.45 -12.62
C PHE A 18 -103.66 -17.38 -14.01
N LEU A 19 -102.99 -16.72 -14.97
CA LEU A 19 -103.52 -16.54 -16.33
C LEU A 19 -103.58 -17.82 -17.17
N THR A 20 -102.86 -18.88 -16.78
CA THR A 20 -102.65 -20.09 -17.60
C THR A 20 -103.25 -21.36 -17.00
N GLY A 21 -104.21 -21.23 -16.08
CA GLY A 21 -104.94 -22.36 -15.49
C GLY A 21 -104.69 -22.61 -13.99
N GLY A 22 -104.07 -21.67 -13.28
CA GLY A 22 -103.84 -21.75 -11.83
C GLY A 22 -102.94 -22.92 -11.41
N ALA A 23 -103.31 -23.67 -10.39
CA ALA A 23 -102.63 -24.85 -9.87
C ALA A 23 -102.40 -25.99 -10.87
N GLU A 24 -103.15 -26.05 -11.98
CA GLU A 24 -102.89 -27.00 -13.06
C GLU A 24 -101.99 -26.44 -14.16
N SER A 25 -101.65 -25.14 -14.13
CA SER A 25 -100.76 -24.52 -15.11
C SER A 25 -99.38 -25.17 -15.13
N PRO A 26 -98.87 -25.61 -16.31
CA PRO A 26 -97.53 -26.16 -16.44
C PRO A 26 -96.43 -25.10 -16.17
N VAL A 27 -96.77 -23.80 -16.20
CA VAL A 27 -95.85 -22.69 -15.89
C VAL A 27 -95.27 -22.81 -14.48
N ARG A 28 -96.00 -23.44 -13.54
CA ARG A 28 -95.52 -23.65 -12.16
C ARG A 28 -94.20 -24.43 -12.10
N TYR A 29 -93.91 -25.28 -13.09
CA TYR A 29 -92.68 -26.06 -13.11
C TYR A 29 -91.42 -25.20 -13.35
N LEU A 30 -91.56 -24.01 -13.93
CA LEU A 30 -90.46 -23.04 -14.09
C LEU A 30 -89.92 -22.54 -12.74
N TYR A 31 -90.72 -22.59 -11.67
CA TYR A 31 -90.25 -22.26 -10.34
C TYR A 31 -89.06 -23.14 -9.93
N TYR A 32 -89.15 -24.46 -10.17
CA TYR A 32 -88.11 -25.40 -9.76
C TYR A 32 -86.80 -25.14 -10.51
N THR A 33 -86.86 -24.91 -11.82
CA THR A 33 -85.66 -24.64 -12.63
C THR A 33 -85.02 -23.30 -12.28
N MET A 34 -85.83 -22.26 -12.06
CA MET A 34 -85.32 -20.97 -11.61
C MET A 34 -84.71 -21.07 -10.21
N LEU A 35 -85.36 -21.75 -9.26
CA LEU A 35 -84.82 -21.90 -7.91
C LEU A 35 -83.48 -22.65 -7.89
N VAL A 36 -83.33 -23.68 -8.74
CA VAL A 36 -82.05 -24.39 -8.94
C VAL A 36 -80.97 -23.44 -9.45
N LEU A 37 -81.24 -22.64 -10.48
CA LEU A 37 -80.26 -21.66 -10.98
C LEU A 37 -79.88 -20.62 -9.92
N LEU A 38 -80.82 -20.26 -9.05
CA LEU A 38 -80.58 -19.31 -7.97
C LEU A 38 -79.72 -19.88 -6.84
N THR A 39 -79.63 -21.21 -6.68
CA THR A 39 -78.75 -21.83 -5.68
C THR A 39 -77.27 -21.45 -5.85
N LEU A 40 -76.85 -21.16 -7.08
CA LEU A 40 -75.48 -20.76 -7.43
C LEU A 40 -75.13 -19.33 -7.02
N THR A 41 -76.13 -18.51 -6.65
CA THR A 41 -75.97 -17.05 -6.49
C THR A 41 -76.56 -16.47 -5.21
N LEU A 42 -77.64 -17.06 -4.69
CA LEU A 42 -78.32 -16.64 -3.47
C LEU A 42 -77.88 -17.47 -2.27
N SER A 43 -78.04 -16.94 -1.06
CA SER A 43 -77.78 -17.70 0.18
C SER A 43 -78.93 -18.62 0.53
N SER A 44 -78.67 -19.62 1.38
CA SER A 44 -79.69 -20.54 1.90
C SER A 44 -80.87 -19.80 2.55
N LYS A 45 -80.60 -18.77 3.36
CA LYS A 45 -81.63 -17.90 3.95
C LYS A 45 -82.47 -17.18 2.88
N ALA A 46 -81.81 -16.68 1.83
CA ALA A 46 -82.47 -15.99 0.73
C ALA A 46 -83.40 -16.94 -0.06
N LEU A 47 -82.95 -18.16 -0.35
CA LEU A 47 -83.71 -19.18 -1.07
C LEU A 47 -84.92 -19.71 -0.27
N LEU A 48 -84.73 -19.90 1.04
CA LEU A 48 -85.81 -20.24 1.96
C LEU A 48 -86.85 -19.12 2.02
N GLN A 49 -86.41 -17.86 2.12
CA GLN A 49 -87.31 -16.72 2.14
C GLN A 49 -88.06 -16.55 0.82
N THR A 50 -87.40 -16.74 -0.34
CA THR A 50 -88.10 -16.73 -1.65
C THR A 50 -89.14 -17.82 -1.75
N SER A 51 -88.79 -19.04 -1.32
CA SER A 51 -89.68 -20.18 -1.38
C SER A 51 -90.89 -19.99 -0.48
N LEU A 52 -90.68 -19.50 0.75
CA LEU A 52 -91.77 -19.16 1.67
C LEU A 52 -92.69 -18.08 1.09
N THR A 53 -92.11 -17.00 0.58
CA THR A 53 -92.87 -15.87 0.01
C THR A 53 -93.68 -16.33 -1.21
N PHE A 54 -93.07 -17.13 -2.10
CA PHE A 54 -93.73 -17.69 -3.27
C PHE A 54 -94.86 -18.63 -2.87
N SER A 55 -94.64 -19.53 -1.91
CA SER A 55 -95.64 -20.45 -1.39
C SER A 55 -96.84 -19.75 -0.74
N VAL A 56 -96.59 -18.69 0.03
CA VAL A 56 -97.66 -17.88 0.63
C VAL A 56 -98.47 -17.16 -0.46
N LEU A 57 -97.81 -16.60 -1.47
CA LEU A 57 -98.52 -15.89 -2.53
C LEU A 57 -99.24 -16.86 -3.49
N TYR A 58 -98.70 -18.06 -3.71
CA TYR A 58 -99.33 -19.13 -4.49
C TYR A 58 -100.57 -19.72 -3.79
N SER A 59 -100.62 -19.76 -2.45
CA SER A 59 -101.80 -20.27 -1.74
C SER A 59 -103.06 -19.42 -1.96
N LEU A 60 -102.89 -18.14 -2.31
CA LEU A 60 -103.99 -17.25 -2.70
C LEU A 60 -104.72 -17.70 -3.97
N VAL A 61 -104.11 -18.57 -4.79
CA VAL A 61 -104.75 -19.17 -5.98
C VAL A 61 -106.04 -19.89 -5.63
N PHE A 62 -106.13 -20.46 -4.43
CA PHE A 62 -107.34 -21.11 -3.95
C PHE A 62 -108.51 -20.13 -3.78
N PHE A 63 -108.27 -18.98 -3.14
CA PHE A 63 -109.31 -18.00 -2.83
C PHE A 63 -109.86 -17.28 -4.06
N VAL A 64 -109.05 -17.17 -5.12
CA VAL A 64 -109.44 -16.44 -6.34
C VAL A 64 -110.30 -17.29 -7.29
N ASN A 65 -110.17 -18.63 -7.28
CA ASN A 65 -110.82 -19.52 -8.26
C ASN A 65 -112.15 -20.16 -7.79
N GLY A 66 -112.59 -19.94 -6.54
CA GLY A 66 -113.94 -20.29 -6.06
C GLY A 66 -114.17 -21.75 -5.63
N ASP A 67 -115.39 -22.04 -5.17
CA ASP A 67 -115.84 -23.32 -4.62
C ASP A 67 -115.91 -24.41 -5.70
N GLY A 68 -114.90 -25.27 -5.74
CA GLY A 68 -114.69 -26.31 -6.75
C GLY A 68 -113.21 -26.58 -7.07
N TYR A 69 -112.31 -25.71 -6.58
CA TYR A 69 -110.87 -25.82 -6.80
C TYR A 69 -110.21 -26.93 -5.97
N PRO A 70 -109.29 -27.75 -6.53
CA PRO A 70 -108.69 -28.86 -5.81
C PRO A 70 -107.69 -28.38 -4.74
N VAL A 71 -108.16 -28.29 -3.48
CA VAL A 71 -107.36 -27.86 -2.31
C VAL A 71 -106.10 -28.73 -2.14
N SER A 72 -106.23 -30.04 -2.39
CA SER A 72 -105.13 -30.99 -2.33
C SER A 72 -103.99 -30.64 -3.27
N ALA A 73 -104.28 -30.16 -4.49
CA ALA A 73 -103.26 -29.76 -5.46
C ALA A 73 -102.49 -28.51 -5.02
N VAL A 74 -103.16 -27.54 -4.39
CA VAL A 74 -102.49 -26.34 -3.84
C VAL A 74 -101.58 -26.71 -2.68
N ILE A 75 -102.06 -27.55 -1.76
CA ILE A 75 -101.28 -28.04 -0.61
C ILE A 75 -100.03 -28.81 -1.07
N ILE A 76 -100.18 -29.74 -2.03
CA ILE A 76 -99.06 -30.52 -2.56
C ILE A 76 -98.02 -29.62 -3.21
N ASN A 77 -98.44 -28.62 -3.99
CA ASN A 77 -97.52 -27.68 -4.64
C ASN A 77 -96.81 -26.77 -3.62
N VAL A 78 -97.52 -26.22 -2.64
CA VAL A 78 -96.94 -25.41 -1.55
C VAL A 78 -95.89 -26.22 -0.77
N LEU A 79 -96.22 -27.46 -0.41
CA LEU A 79 -95.29 -28.36 0.26
C LEU A 79 -94.06 -28.64 -0.62
N SER A 80 -94.27 -28.87 -1.92
CA SER A 80 -93.19 -29.12 -2.88
C SER A 80 -92.28 -27.90 -3.07
N PHE A 81 -92.83 -26.69 -3.12
CA PHE A 81 -92.04 -25.46 -3.22
C PHE A 81 -91.22 -25.18 -1.96
N LEU A 82 -91.77 -25.44 -0.78
CA LEU A 82 -91.08 -25.34 0.51
C LEU A 82 -89.97 -26.38 0.63
N LEU A 83 -90.26 -27.65 0.31
CA LEU A 83 -89.27 -28.72 0.28
C LEU A 83 -88.13 -28.38 -0.69
N MET A 84 -88.46 -27.90 -1.89
CA MET A 84 -87.44 -27.47 -2.85
C MET A 84 -86.62 -26.29 -2.32
N GLY A 85 -87.23 -25.34 -1.62
CA GLY A 85 -86.53 -24.24 -0.95
C GLY A 85 -85.52 -24.70 0.08
N ILE A 86 -85.89 -25.70 0.89
CA ILE A 86 -84.99 -26.32 1.88
C ILE A 86 -83.83 -27.06 1.20
N VAL A 87 -84.14 -27.91 0.21
CA VAL A 87 -83.12 -28.67 -0.55
C VAL A 87 -82.16 -27.70 -1.27
N SER A 88 -82.71 -26.69 -1.94
CA SER A 88 -81.95 -25.66 -2.64
C SER A 88 -81.09 -24.83 -1.69
N GLY A 89 -81.60 -24.52 -0.49
CA GLY A 89 -80.85 -23.82 0.54
C GLY A 89 -79.65 -24.63 1.04
N ARG A 90 -79.87 -25.91 1.38
CA ARG A 90 -78.80 -26.83 1.78
C ARG A 90 -77.74 -27.00 0.69
N LEU A 91 -78.18 -27.17 -0.55
CA LEU A 91 -77.29 -27.28 -1.70
C LEU A 91 -76.45 -26.01 -1.89
N SER A 92 -77.07 -24.83 -1.72
CA SER A 92 -76.37 -23.56 -1.79
C SER A 92 -75.31 -23.41 -0.70
N ASP A 93 -75.59 -23.83 0.55
CA ASP A 93 -74.61 -23.78 1.64
C ASP A 93 -73.39 -24.68 1.34
N VAL A 94 -73.60 -25.89 0.80
CA VAL A 94 -72.52 -26.80 0.40
C VAL A 94 -71.68 -26.20 -0.72
N LEU A 95 -72.33 -25.69 -1.77
CA LEU A 95 -71.65 -25.07 -2.92
C LEU A 95 -70.87 -23.82 -2.52
N GLN A 96 -71.38 -23.01 -1.59
CA GLN A 96 -70.66 -21.86 -1.06
C GLN A 96 -69.44 -22.31 -0.23
N GLY A 97 -69.58 -23.34 0.61
CA GLY A 97 -68.48 -23.91 1.38
C GLY A 97 -67.35 -24.43 0.50
N GLU A 98 -67.66 -25.17 -0.57
CA GLU A 98 -66.65 -25.62 -1.55
C GLU A 98 -65.99 -24.44 -2.27
N ARG A 99 -66.77 -23.44 -2.69
CA ARG A 99 -66.26 -22.26 -3.40
C ARG A 99 -65.31 -21.44 -2.52
N ASP A 100 -65.64 -21.29 -1.24
CA ASP A 100 -64.79 -20.59 -0.27
C ASP A 100 -63.50 -21.38 0.03
N SER A 101 -63.58 -22.71 0.13
CA SER A 101 -62.41 -23.59 0.27
C SER A 101 -61.49 -23.51 -0.95
N LEU A 102 -62.07 -23.55 -2.16
CA LEU A 102 -61.33 -23.42 -3.40
C LEU A 102 -60.63 -22.07 -3.48
N ARG A 103 -61.34 -20.98 -3.13
CA ARG A 103 -60.79 -19.63 -3.10
C ARG A 103 -59.63 -19.49 -2.13
N LYS A 104 -59.77 -20.01 -0.90
CA LYS A 104 -58.66 -20.03 0.08
C LYS A 104 -57.45 -20.78 -0.47
N THR A 105 -57.68 -21.93 -1.12
CA THR A 105 -56.60 -22.71 -1.73
C THR A 105 -55.90 -21.92 -2.84
N THR A 106 -56.66 -21.27 -3.72
CA THR A 106 -56.13 -20.38 -4.76
C THR A 106 -55.31 -19.23 -4.19
N ASP A 107 -55.81 -18.57 -3.14
CA ASP A 107 -55.11 -17.47 -2.47
C ASP A 107 -53.78 -17.96 -1.85
N THR A 108 -53.78 -19.13 -1.19
CA THR A 108 -52.55 -19.74 -0.64
C THR A 108 -51.57 -20.15 -1.73
N PHE A 109 -52.06 -20.65 -2.86
CA PHE A 109 -51.22 -21.03 -4.00
C PHE A 109 -50.55 -19.79 -4.59
N HIS A 110 -51.29 -18.70 -4.82
CA HIS A 110 -50.72 -17.43 -5.28
C HIS A 110 -49.68 -16.87 -4.30
N ALA A 111 -49.94 -16.93 -3.00
CA ALA A 111 -48.97 -16.51 -1.98
C ALA A 111 -47.69 -17.35 -2.02
N LEU A 112 -47.82 -18.67 -2.18
CA LEU A 112 -46.68 -19.58 -2.31
C LEU A 112 -45.90 -19.32 -3.61
N THR A 113 -46.58 -19.14 -4.74
CA THR A 113 -45.95 -18.82 -6.03
C THR A 113 -45.18 -17.51 -5.93
N ASN A 114 -45.75 -16.47 -5.33
CA ASN A 114 -45.07 -15.20 -5.13
C ASN A 114 -43.84 -15.35 -4.22
N SER A 115 -43.97 -16.11 -3.13
CA SER A 115 -42.84 -16.40 -2.23
C SER A 115 -41.73 -17.20 -2.92
N LEU A 116 -42.09 -18.18 -3.74
CA LEU A 116 -41.15 -18.96 -4.55
C LEU A 116 -40.43 -18.10 -5.58
N ASN A 117 -41.15 -17.24 -6.30
CA ASN A 117 -40.55 -16.32 -7.27
C ASN A 117 -39.56 -15.37 -6.59
N LEU A 118 -39.90 -14.81 -5.43
CA LEU A 118 -38.97 -13.98 -4.66
C LEU A 118 -37.72 -14.76 -4.21
N LYS A 119 -37.87 -16.02 -3.77
CA LYS A 119 -36.74 -16.87 -3.42
C LYS A 119 -35.87 -17.22 -4.63
N ILE A 120 -36.47 -17.48 -5.79
CA ILE A 120 -35.75 -17.74 -7.04
C ILE A 120 -34.94 -16.51 -7.45
N MET A 121 -35.55 -15.32 -7.43
CA MET A 121 -34.84 -14.07 -7.73
C MET A 121 -33.67 -13.81 -6.76
N ASN A 122 -33.86 -14.07 -5.46
CA ASN A 122 -32.79 -13.93 -4.47
C ASN A 122 -31.67 -14.95 -4.70
N LEU A 123 -32.01 -16.20 -5.02
CA LEU A 123 -31.02 -17.23 -5.34
C LEU A 123 -30.25 -16.91 -6.62
N GLN A 124 -30.93 -16.44 -7.67
CA GLN A 124 -30.28 -15.99 -8.90
C GLN A 124 -29.29 -14.86 -8.62
N SER A 125 -29.72 -13.82 -7.89
CA SER A 125 -28.83 -12.73 -7.49
C SER A 125 -27.62 -13.22 -6.69
N LYS A 126 -27.79 -14.19 -5.79
CA LYS A 126 -26.66 -14.79 -5.06
C LYS A 126 -25.72 -15.60 -5.95
N VAL A 127 -26.25 -16.34 -6.92
CA VAL A 127 -25.44 -17.09 -7.89
C VAL A 127 -24.62 -16.14 -8.75
N ASP A 128 -25.22 -15.06 -9.23
CA ASP A 128 -24.54 -14.04 -10.03
C ASP A 128 -23.39 -13.39 -9.23
N LEU A 129 -23.65 -13.00 -7.98
CA LEU A 129 -22.63 -12.46 -7.07
C LEU A 129 -21.47 -13.44 -6.82
N VAL A 130 -21.77 -14.73 -6.65
CA VAL A 130 -20.74 -15.76 -6.45
C VAL A 130 -19.94 -15.99 -7.72
N SER A 131 -20.58 -16.00 -8.89
CA SER A 131 -19.90 -16.15 -10.17
C SER A 131 -18.94 -14.99 -10.42
N GLU A 132 -19.38 -13.76 -10.20
CA GLU A 132 -18.54 -12.56 -10.34
C GLU A 132 -17.35 -12.59 -9.36
N ALA A 133 -17.59 -12.97 -8.10
CA ALA A 133 -16.52 -13.12 -7.12
C ALA A 133 -15.51 -14.22 -7.53
N TYR A 134 -16.00 -15.33 -8.08
CA TYR A 134 -15.15 -16.44 -8.54
C TYR A 134 -14.27 -16.02 -9.72
N GLU A 135 -14.83 -15.30 -10.70
CA GLU A 135 -14.08 -14.77 -11.85
C GLU A 135 -12.94 -13.84 -11.40
N ARG A 136 -13.22 -12.90 -10.47
CA ARG A 136 -12.20 -11.99 -9.91
C ARG A 136 -11.09 -12.74 -9.19
N VAL A 137 -11.42 -13.79 -8.43
CA VAL A 137 -10.42 -14.62 -7.74
C VAL A 137 -9.58 -15.38 -8.75
N GLN A 138 -10.18 -15.91 -9.81
CA GLN A 138 -9.46 -16.66 -10.85
C GLN A 138 -8.51 -15.75 -11.64
N GLU A 139 -8.94 -14.53 -11.96
CA GLU A 139 -8.11 -13.51 -12.61
C GLU A 139 -6.92 -13.12 -11.74
N SER A 140 -7.15 -12.81 -10.45
CA SER A 140 -6.09 -12.52 -9.49
C SER A 140 -5.07 -13.66 -9.37
N SER A 141 -5.56 -14.91 -9.32
CA SER A 141 -4.71 -16.10 -9.25
C SER A 141 -3.84 -16.29 -10.51
N LYS A 142 -4.40 -16.05 -11.70
CA LYS A 142 -3.65 -16.07 -12.96
C LYS A 142 -2.58 -14.98 -12.97
N ASN A 143 -2.93 -13.74 -12.63
CA ASN A 143 -1.99 -12.62 -12.60
C ASN A 143 -0.82 -12.90 -11.64
N LYS A 144 -1.11 -13.47 -10.47
CA LYS A 144 -0.07 -13.86 -9.51
C LYS A 144 0.86 -14.96 -10.03
N THR A 145 0.32 -15.91 -10.79
CA THR A 145 1.10 -16.98 -11.40
C THR A 145 2.02 -16.43 -12.50
N HIS A 146 1.50 -15.54 -13.35
CA HIS A 146 2.28 -14.82 -14.36
C HIS A 146 3.38 -13.97 -13.72
N PHE A 147 3.06 -13.23 -12.65
CA PHE A 147 4.03 -12.45 -11.87
C PHE A 147 5.20 -13.32 -11.39
N ILE A 148 4.92 -14.44 -10.70
CA ILE A 148 5.97 -15.33 -10.16
C ILE A 148 6.83 -15.94 -11.28
N SER A 149 6.20 -16.31 -12.41
CA SER A 149 6.93 -16.81 -13.57
C SER A 149 7.90 -15.75 -14.11
N ASN A 150 7.42 -14.53 -14.31
CA ASN A 150 8.23 -13.42 -14.84
C ASN A 150 9.38 -13.04 -13.90
N VAL A 151 9.11 -12.97 -12.59
CA VAL A 151 10.15 -12.80 -11.56
C VAL A 151 11.24 -13.86 -11.70
N SER A 152 10.85 -15.12 -11.83
CA SER A 152 11.79 -16.24 -11.94
C SER A 152 12.66 -16.14 -13.20
N HIS A 153 12.08 -15.70 -14.32
CA HIS A 153 12.82 -15.48 -15.56
C HIS A 153 13.80 -14.31 -15.47
N GLU A 154 13.37 -13.17 -14.91
CA GLU A 154 14.21 -11.98 -14.78
C GLU A 154 15.34 -12.14 -13.75
N ILE A 155 15.18 -13.02 -12.74
CA ILE A 155 16.27 -13.38 -11.81
C ILE A 155 17.24 -14.38 -12.44
N ARG A 156 16.75 -15.35 -13.23
CA ARG A 156 17.59 -16.42 -13.80
C ARG A 156 18.61 -15.90 -14.81
N ALA A 157 18.27 -14.85 -15.56
CA ALA A 157 19.16 -14.25 -16.56
C ALA A 157 20.45 -13.66 -15.94
N PRO A 158 20.40 -12.67 -15.02
CA PRO A 158 21.60 -12.10 -14.39
C PRO A 158 22.37 -13.17 -13.59
N LEU A 159 21.68 -14.08 -12.91
CA LEU A 159 22.32 -15.14 -12.14
C LEU A 159 23.10 -16.11 -13.04
N SER A 160 22.55 -16.48 -14.19
CA SER A 160 23.25 -17.30 -15.19
C SER A 160 24.50 -16.60 -15.72
N SER A 161 24.42 -15.29 -15.98
CA SER A 161 25.58 -14.49 -16.41
C SER A 161 26.66 -14.42 -15.34
N ILE A 162 26.30 -14.08 -14.10
CA ILE A 162 27.24 -14.05 -12.97
C ILE A 162 27.94 -15.39 -12.82
N ARG A 163 27.17 -16.49 -12.84
CA ARG A 163 27.73 -17.84 -12.74
C ARG A 163 28.67 -18.16 -13.89
N ALA A 164 28.28 -17.90 -15.14
CA ALA A 164 29.08 -18.22 -16.32
C ALA A 164 30.43 -17.47 -16.32
N PHE A 165 30.41 -16.15 -16.08
CA PHE A 165 31.64 -15.37 -16.02
C PHE A 165 32.51 -15.75 -14.82
N SER A 166 31.91 -16.09 -13.67
CA SER A 166 32.65 -16.60 -12.51
C SER A 166 33.28 -17.96 -12.80
N GLU A 167 32.56 -18.87 -13.47
CA GLU A 167 33.05 -20.19 -13.85
C GLU A 167 34.21 -20.11 -14.86
N ILE A 168 34.16 -19.15 -15.79
CA ILE A 168 35.27 -18.85 -16.70
C ILE A 168 36.48 -18.33 -15.91
N LEU A 169 36.29 -17.36 -15.01
CA LEU A 169 37.37 -16.80 -14.20
C LEU A 169 38.02 -17.80 -13.23
N LEU A 170 37.28 -18.82 -12.80
CA LEU A 170 37.76 -19.86 -11.87
C LEU A 170 38.49 -21.01 -12.58
N ASN A 171 38.12 -21.33 -13.82
CA ASN A 171 38.63 -22.52 -14.52
C ASN A 171 39.72 -22.23 -15.55
N TYR A 172 39.92 -20.97 -15.94
CA TYR A 172 40.90 -20.57 -16.95
C TYR A 172 41.89 -19.55 -16.39
N ASP A 173 43.14 -19.98 -16.17
CA ASP A 173 44.21 -19.13 -15.63
C ASP A 173 44.84 -18.20 -16.70
N ASP A 174 44.66 -18.50 -17.99
CA ASP A 174 45.25 -17.80 -19.15
C ASP A 174 44.38 -16.63 -19.69
N ILE A 175 43.46 -16.09 -18.89
CA ILE A 175 42.66 -14.92 -19.27
C ILE A 175 43.50 -13.66 -19.09
N ASP A 176 43.62 -12.86 -20.16
CA ASP A 176 44.30 -11.56 -20.13
C ASP A 176 43.63 -10.58 -19.15
N ALA A 177 44.39 -9.57 -18.72
CA ALA A 177 43.92 -8.65 -17.68
C ALA A 177 42.71 -7.81 -18.10
N ASP A 178 42.58 -7.47 -19.39
CA ASP A 178 41.50 -6.64 -19.89
C ASP A 178 40.19 -7.44 -19.95
N THR A 179 40.22 -8.65 -20.51
CA THR A 179 39.06 -9.58 -20.52
C THR A 179 38.64 -9.97 -19.11
N ARG A 180 39.60 -10.18 -18.20
CA ARG A 180 39.32 -10.45 -16.78
C ARG A 180 38.56 -9.29 -16.12
N ASN A 181 39.02 -8.06 -16.35
CA ASN A 181 38.35 -6.86 -15.84
C ASN A 181 36.96 -6.66 -16.47
N GLU A 182 36.79 -7.01 -17.75
CA GLU A 182 35.49 -7.00 -18.41
C GLU A 182 34.52 -7.98 -17.75
N PHE A 183 34.92 -9.23 -17.52
CA PHE A 183 34.10 -10.24 -16.84
C PHE A 183 33.74 -9.83 -15.41
N LEU A 184 34.71 -9.31 -14.65
CA LEU A 184 34.45 -8.78 -13.30
C LEU A 184 33.48 -7.58 -13.34
N SER A 185 33.61 -6.70 -14.32
CA SER A 185 32.69 -5.57 -14.53
C SER A 185 31.28 -6.04 -14.87
N ILE A 186 31.14 -7.09 -15.69
CA ILE A 186 29.84 -7.69 -15.99
C ILE A 186 29.24 -8.31 -14.73
N ILE A 187 30.00 -9.11 -13.97
CA ILE A 187 29.54 -9.69 -12.69
C ILE A 187 29.05 -8.59 -11.74
N TYR A 188 29.82 -7.49 -11.60
CA TYR A 188 29.46 -6.36 -10.76
C TYR A 188 28.15 -5.68 -11.22
N LYS A 189 28.01 -5.42 -12.52
CA LYS A 189 26.80 -4.81 -13.09
C LYS A 189 25.56 -5.70 -12.93
N GLU A 190 25.69 -7.00 -13.20
CA GLU A 190 24.59 -7.96 -13.06
C GLU A 190 24.21 -8.17 -11.59
N SER A 191 25.17 -8.13 -10.67
CA SER A 191 24.90 -8.15 -9.22
C SER A 191 24.11 -6.92 -8.79
N GLY A 192 24.52 -5.71 -9.19
CA GLY A 192 23.78 -4.48 -8.91
C GLY A 192 22.37 -4.50 -9.50
N ARG A 193 22.20 -5.00 -10.73
CA ARG A 193 20.89 -5.17 -11.37
C ARG A 193 20.01 -6.14 -10.59
N LEU A 194 20.55 -7.25 -10.10
CA LEU A 194 19.81 -8.22 -9.30
C LEU A 194 19.34 -7.61 -7.97
N THR A 195 20.17 -6.80 -7.32
CA THR A 195 19.80 -6.04 -6.12
C THR A 195 18.63 -5.10 -6.40
N GLN A 196 18.69 -4.33 -7.49
CA GLN A 196 17.60 -3.44 -7.90
C GLN A 196 16.30 -4.22 -8.15
N LEU A 197 16.35 -5.30 -8.93
CA LEU A 197 15.18 -6.13 -9.23
C LEU A 197 14.56 -6.71 -7.95
N THR A 198 15.39 -7.17 -7.01
CA THR A 198 14.93 -7.71 -5.73
C THR A 198 14.19 -6.64 -4.91
N ASN A 199 14.74 -5.42 -4.86
CA ASN A 199 14.09 -4.30 -4.17
C ASN A 199 12.76 -3.90 -4.84
N GLU A 200 12.71 -3.86 -6.17
CA GLU A 200 11.49 -3.60 -6.93
C GLU A 200 10.40 -4.65 -6.65
N ILE A 201 10.75 -5.93 -6.60
CA ILE A 201 9.83 -7.02 -6.24
C ILE A 201 9.33 -6.85 -4.80
N LEU A 202 10.22 -6.53 -3.85
CA LEU A 202 9.83 -6.31 -2.47
C LEU A 202 8.90 -5.10 -2.32
N ASP A 203 9.15 -4.02 -3.07
CA ASP A 203 8.26 -2.86 -3.12
C ASP A 203 6.88 -3.26 -3.64
N VAL A 204 6.78 -4.02 -4.75
CA VAL A 204 5.50 -4.52 -5.28
C VAL A 204 4.76 -5.36 -4.25
N VAL A 205 5.43 -6.31 -3.59
CA VAL A 205 4.83 -7.18 -2.57
C VAL A 205 4.34 -6.36 -1.36
N ARG A 206 5.11 -5.36 -0.92
CA ARG A 206 4.71 -4.48 0.18
C ARG A 206 3.51 -3.61 -0.20
N MET A 207 3.45 -3.12 -1.44
CA MET A 207 2.31 -2.37 -1.97
C MET A 207 1.04 -3.22 -1.99
N GLU A 208 1.09 -4.44 -2.54
CA GLU A 208 -0.08 -5.33 -2.64
C GLU A 208 -0.61 -5.79 -1.28
N THR A 209 0.29 -5.96 -0.31
CA THR A 209 -0.09 -6.38 1.05
C THR A 209 -0.52 -5.22 1.94
N GLY A 210 -0.48 -3.97 1.43
CA GLY A 210 -0.80 -2.77 2.22
C GLY A 210 0.16 -2.53 3.38
N LYS A 211 1.37 -3.13 3.34
CA LYS A 211 2.36 -3.06 4.43
C LYS A 211 3.35 -1.90 4.28
N ILE A 212 3.14 -1.01 3.32
CA ILE A 212 3.94 0.21 3.21
C ILE A 212 3.45 1.21 4.26
N GLU A 213 4.35 1.58 5.15
CA GLU A 213 4.18 2.78 5.97
C GLU A 213 4.49 3.98 5.08
N TRP A 214 3.46 4.79 4.79
CA TRP A 214 3.61 6.01 4.00
C TRP A 214 3.95 7.18 4.92
N HIS A 215 5.06 7.87 4.65
CA HIS A 215 5.42 9.09 5.37
C HIS A 215 4.88 10.30 4.59
N MET A 216 3.59 10.56 4.76
CA MET A 216 2.87 11.63 4.04
C MET A 216 3.10 13.00 4.68
N ASP A 217 4.01 13.78 4.11
CA ASP A 217 4.35 15.14 4.53
C ASP A 217 3.93 16.19 3.46
N ALA A 218 3.94 17.48 3.83
CA ALA A 218 3.77 18.57 2.88
C ALA A 218 5.09 18.80 2.12
N ILE A 219 5.06 18.69 0.79
CA ILE A 219 6.22 18.59 -0.08
C ILE A 219 6.19 19.68 -1.16
N ASP A 220 7.34 20.32 -1.36
CA ASP A 220 7.63 21.08 -2.58
C ASP A 220 8.05 20.12 -3.70
N MET A 221 7.18 19.93 -4.69
CA MET A 221 7.47 19.06 -5.83
C MET A 221 8.58 19.64 -6.74
N GLY A 222 8.77 20.96 -6.74
CA GLY A 222 9.87 21.62 -7.46
C GLY A 222 11.23 21.16 -6.96
N ASP A 223 11.40 20.95 -5.66
CA ASP A 223 12.63 20.43 -5.07
C ASP A 223 12.93 18.98 -5.50
N ILE A 224 11.89 18.14 -5.61
CA ILE A 224 12.04 16.77 -6.10
C ILE A 224 12.44 16.75 -7.58
N ILE A 225 11.83 17.61 -8.40
CA ILE A 225 12.18 17.75 -9.82
C ILE A 225 13.63 18.21 -9.97
N ARG A 226 14.06 19.25 -9.23
CA ARG A 226 15.46 19.73 -9.24
C ARG A 226 16.44 18.63 -8.83
N SER A 227 16.11 17.90 -7.76
CA SER A 227 16.98 16.83 -7.22
C SER A 227 17.12 15.67 -8.21
N SER A 228 16.00 15.20 -8.78
CA SER A 228 16.00 14.10 -9.76
C SER A 228 16.71 14.47 -11.07
N ALA A 229 16.49 15.68 -11.60
CA ALA A 229 17.19 16.16 -12.78
C ALA A 229 18.71 16.25 -12.56
N LYS A 230 19.14 16.73 -11.38
CA LYS A 230 20.56 16.80 -11.01
C LYS A 230 21.20 15.42 -10.89
N THR A 231 20.51 14.46 -10.29
CA THR A 231 20.99 13.07 -10.17
C THR A 231 21.18 12.41 -11.54
N MET A 232 20.28 12.69 -12.49
CA MET A 232 20.33 12.08 -13.83
C MET A 232 21.27 12.80 -14.81
N LEU A 233 21.76 14.00 -14.47
CA LEU A 233 22.61 14.81 -15.33
C LEU A 233 23.83 14.07 -15.89
N PRO A 234 24.60 13.27 -15.12
CA PRO A 234 25.73 12.52 -15.66
C PRO A 234 25.34 11.50 -16.74
N MET A 235 24.18 10.83 -16.58
CA MET A 235 23.67 9.87 -17.56
C MET A 235 23.16 10.56 -18.83
N VAL A 236 22.49 11.70 -18.67
CA VAL A 236 22.01 12.57 -19.76
C VAL A 236 23.20 13.06 -20.58
N SER A 237 24.19 13.67 -19.93
CA SER A 237 25.40 14.20 -20.60
C SER A 237 26.27 13.10 -21.20
N GLY A 238 26.36 11.92 -20.56
CA GLY A 238 27.09 10.78 -21.08
C GLY A 238 26.54 10.22 -22.40
N LYS A 239 25.24 10.44 -22.69
CA LYS A 239 24.60 10.15 -23.97
C LYS A 239 24.58 11.33 -24.96
N GLY A 240 25.09 12.51 -24.56
CA GLY A 240 25.01 13.72 -25.38
C GLY A 240 23.61 14.35 -25.47
N LEU A 241 22.72 14.04 -24.51
CA LEU A 241 21.38 14.63 -24.40
C LEU A 241 21.43 15.91 -23.56
N SER A 242 20.40 16.76 -23.66
CA SER A 242 20.16 17.88 -22.73
C SER A 242 18.93 17.63 -21.85
N ILE A 243 18.93 18.20 -20.65
CA ILE A 243 17.78 18.17 -19.73
C ILE A 243 17.39 19.61 -19.36
N GLU A 244 16.12 19.95 -19.51
CA GLU A 244 15.54 21.26 -19.23
C GLU A 244 14.44 21.12 -18.15
N THR A 245 14.43 22.02 -17.16
CA THR A 245 13.42 22.03 -16.09
C THR A 245 12.54 23.28 -16.15
N HIS A 246 11.23 23.09 -16.16
CA HIS A 246 10.22 24.17 -16.14
C HIS A 246 9.46 24.13 -14.82
N ILE A 247 9.83 25.00 -13.87
CA ILE A 247 9.28 25.02 -12.52
C ILE A 247 8.79 26.46 -12.24
N PRO A 248 7.49 26.69 -12.01
CA PRO A 248 6.96 27.98 -11.57
C PRO A 248 7.55 28.41 -10.23
N GLU A 249 7.67 29.71 -10.00
CA GLU A 249 8.21 30.27 -8.74
C GLU A 249 7.25 30.11 -7.56
N ASP A 250 5.93 30.04 -7.82
CA ASP A 250 4.86 29.90 -6.83
C ASP A 250 4.12 28.57 -7.05
N LEU A 251 4.46 27.56 -6.26
CA LEU A 251 3.93 26.19 -6.35
C LEU A 251 3.22 25.83 -5.05
N SER A 252 2.00 25.26 -5.17
CA SER A 252 1.32 24.72 -3.99
C SER A 252 2.05 23.48 -3.48
N LEU A 253 2.08 23.33 -2.15
CA LEU A 253 2.58 22.11 -1.52
C LEU A 253 1.63 20.95 -1.83
N VAL A 254 2.21 19.77 -2.04
CA VAL A 254 1.47 18.51 -2.17
C VAL A 254 1.69 17.65 -0.97
N ARG A 255 0.67 16.89 -0.59
CA ARG A 255 0.81 15.89 0.47
C ARG A 255 1.31 14.58 -0.12
N GLY A 256 2.49 14.13 0.29
CA GLY A 256 3.07 12.90 -0.24
C GLY A 256 4.26 12.36 0.53
N ASP A 257 4.77 11.22 0.09
CA ASP A 257 6.02 10.63 0.53
C ASP A 257 7.15 11.04 -0.43
N ARG A 258 8.08 11.84 0.09
CA ARG A 258 9.16 12.45 -0.71
C ARG A 258 10.02 11.40 -1.41
N ASN A 259 10.33 10.29 -0.72
CA ASN A 259 11.22 9.27 -1.27
C ASN A 259 10.51 8.49 -2.39
N LYS A 260 9.22 8.21 -2.21
CA LYS A 260 8.41 7.52 -3.22
C LYS A 260 8.14 8.40 -4.45
N LEU A 261 7.89 9.69 -4.26
CA LEU A 261 7.76 10.64 -5.38
C LEU A 261 9.10 10.86 -6.10
N LEU A 262 10.22 10.88 -5.39
CA LEU A 262 11.55 10.91 -6.00
C LEU A 262 11.81 9.65 -6.84
N GLN A 263 11.41 8.47 -6.35
CA GLN A 263 11.48 7.20 -7.08
C GLN A 263 10.69 7.26 -8.40
N VAL A 264 9.48 7.83 -8.39
CA VAL A 264 8.69 8.07 -9.62
C VAL A 264 9.47 8.94 -10.61
N MET A 265 10.00 10.08 -10.14
CA MET A 265 10.73 11.01 -11.02
C MET A 265 11.99 10.38 -11.62
N LEU A 266 12.79 9.70 -10.81
CA LEU A 266 13.99 9.01 -11.28
C LEU A 266 13.65 7.93 -12.31
N ASN A 267 12.58 7.17 -12.10
CA ASN A 267 12.14 6.17 -13.05
C ASN A 267 11.68 6.79 -14.39
N LEU A 268 10.87 7.85 -14.35
CA LEU A 268 10.41 8.53 -15.56
C LEU A 268 11.57 9.18 -16.34
N ILE A 269 12.48 9.88 -15.67
CA ILE A 269 13.65 10.50 -16.31
C ILE A 269 14.61 9.43 -16.84
N SER A 270 14.83 8.33 -16.10
CA SER A 270 15.65 7.21 -16.56
C SER A 270 15.07 6.57 -17.81
N ASN A 271 13.75 6.39 -17.89
CA ASN A 271 13.09 5.92 -19.11
C ASN A 271 13.29 6.90 -20.28
N ALA A 272 13.13 8.21 -20.05
CA ALA A 272 13.40 9.22 -21.07
C ALA A 272 14.85 9.16 -21.60
N VAL A 273 15.85 9.06 -20.71
CA VAL A 273 17.27 8.92 -21.08
C VAL A 273 17.51 7.61 -21.83
N LYS A 274 16.87 6.53 -21.41
CA LYS A 274 17.04 5.20 -21.98
C LYS A 274 16.54 5.12 -23.42
N PHE A 275 15.38 5.69 -23.71
CA PHE A 275 14.70 5.60 -25.01
C PHE A 275 14.88 6.81 -25.93
N THR A 276 15.68 7.79 -25.50
CA THR A 276 16.14 8.90 -26.36
C THR A 276 17.58 8.65 -26.80
N SER A 277 17.79 8.66 -28.12
CA SER A 277 19.12 8.49 -28.72
C SER A 277 19.80 9.83 -28.98
N ASN A 278 19.06 10.84 -29.44
CA ASN A 278 19.52 12.21 -29.64
C ASN A 278 18.37 13.18 -29.30
N GLY A 279 18.69 14.38 -28.81
CA GLY A 279 17.72 15.42 -28.51
C GLY A 279 17.69 15.81 -27.04
N LYS A 280 16.50 16.07 -26.50
CA LYS A 280 16.35 16.66 -25.17
C LYS A 280 15.24 16.02 -24.34
N ILE A 281 15.38 16.16 -23.03
CA ILE A 281 14.42 15.74 -22.03
C ILE A 281 13.92 16.99 -21.31
N THR A 282 12.61 17.17 -21.25
CA THR A 282 11.98 18.31 -20.58
C THR A 282 11.19 17.82 -19.38
N VAL A 283 11.50 18.32 -18.20
CA VAL A 283 10.75 18.03 -16.98
C VAL A 283 10.05 19.29 -16.53
N GLY A 284 8.77 19.21 -16.20
CA GLY A 284 8.07 20.39 -15.72
C GLY A 284 6.87 20.08 -14.84
N ILE A 285 6.30 21.15 -14.31
CA ILE A 285 5.15 21.11 -13.43
C ILE A 285 4.21 22.26 -13.77
N GLU A 286 2.92 21.95 -13.87
CA GLU A 286 1.84 22.88 -14.13
C GLU A 286 0.88 22.91 -12.94
N GLU A 287 0.55 24.12 -12.50
CA GLU A 287 -0.40 24.36 -11.43
C GLU A 287 -1.84 24.27 -11.99
N MET A 288 -2.67 23.35 -11.47
CA MET A 288 -4.10 23.26 -11.81
C MET A 288 -4.95 23.79 -10.65
N SER A 289 -6.28 23.69 -10.68
CA SER A 289 -7.13 24.23 -9.60
C SER A 289 -6.93 23.48 -8.27
N GLU A 290 -7.11 22.16 -8.28
CA GLU A 290 -7.08 21.29 -7.10
C GLU A 290 -5.84 20.37 -7.06
N ASP A 291 -5.16 20.25 -8.19
CA ASP A 291 -4.03 19.35 -8.40
C ASP A 291 -2.82 20.12 -8.93
N ILE A 292 -1.64 19.52 -8.81
CA ILE A 292 -0.49 19.84 -9.67
C ILE A 292 -0.38 18.76 -10.73
N LYS A 293 0.10 19.11 -11.92
CA LYS A 293 0.38 18.18 -13.01
C LYS A 293 1.86 18.23 -13.33
N VAL A 294 2.56 17.13 -13.08
CA VAL A 294 3.98 16.98 -13.40
C VAL A 294 4.12 16.24 -14.73
N TYR A 295 5.10 16.63 -15.54
CA TYR A 295 5.37 15.98 -16.81
C TYR A 295 6.86 15.74 -17.06
N VAL A 296 7.17 14.65 -17.74
CA VAL A 296 8.49 14.30 -18.28
C VAL A 296 8.33 14.01 -19.76
N SER A 297 8.86 14.89 -20.60
CA SER A 297 8.80 14.81 -22.06
C SER A 297 10.16 14.44 -22.63
N ASP A 298 10.19 13.53 -23.58
CA ASP A 298 11.37 13.07 -24.30
C ASP A 298 11.16 13.18 -25.81
N THR A 299 12.26 13.31 -26.55
CA THR A 299 12.26 13.33 -28.03
C THR A 299 12.68 11.97 -28.61
N GLY A 300 12.36 10.88 -27.92
CA GLY A 300 12.76 9.51 -28.27
C GLY A 300 11.90 8.87 -29.37
N GLU A 301 11.93 7.54 -29.43
CA GLU A 301 11.27 6.75 -30.49
C GLU A 301 9.73 6.79 -30.45
N GLY A 302 9.13 7.27 -29.35
CA GLY A 302 7.68 7.24 -29.14
C GLY A 302 7.13 5.84 -28.86
N ILE A 303 5.82 5.75 -28.60
CA ILE A 303 5.11 4.55 -28.16
C ILE A 303 3.91 4.31 -29.07
N TYR A 304 3.69 3.04 -29.45
CA TYR A 304 2.54 2.65 -30.25
C TYR A 304 1.21 2.87 -29.49
N PRO A 305 0.13 3.34 -30.16
CA PRO A 305 -1.15 3.61 -29.50
C PRO A 305 -1.68 2.44 -28.66
N GLU A 306 -1.57 1.21 -29.17
CA GLU A 306 -2.01 -0.03 -28.54
C GLU A 306 -1.19 -0.45 -27.31
N GLU A 307 -0.05 0.20 -27.05
CA GLU A 307 0.85 -0.11 -25.94
C GLU A 307 0.76 0.90 -24.79
N LYS A 308 0.14 2.06 -25.01
CA LYS A 308 0.11 3.17 -24.02
C LYS A 308 -0.49 2.79 -22.67
N GLU A 309 -1.46 1.88 -22.65
CA GLU A 309 -2.04 1.36 -21.41
C GLU A 309 -1.21 0.21 -20.83
N LYS A 310 -0.68 -0.65 -21.70
CA LYS A 310 0.04 -1.87 -21.32
C LYS A 310 1.41 -1.59 -20.69
N ILE A 311 2.07 -0.49 -21.03
CA ILE A 311 3.36 -0.11 -20.42
C ILE A 311 3.31 0.09 -18.90
N PHE A 312 2.12 0.25 -18.31
CA PHE A 312 1.93 0.33 -16.87
C PHE A 312 1.61 -1.04 -16.23
N GLU A 313 1.49 -2.11 -17.01
CA GLU A 313 1.35 -3.48 -16.52
C GLU A 313 2.70 -4.03 -16.04
N GLU A 314 2.66 -4.93 -15.06
CA GLU A 314 3.85 -5.52 -14.47
C GLU A 314 4.58 -6.42 -15.49
N PHE A 315 5.89 -6.20 -15.63
CA PHE A 315 6.76 -6.91 -16.57
C PHE A 315 6.48 -6.66 -18.05
N TYR A 316 5.58 -5.74 -18.41
CA TYR A 316 5.36 -5.39 -19.80
C TYR A 316 6.56 -4.64 -20.38
N ARG A 317 6.99 -5.01 -21.58
CA ARG A 317 8.07 -4.36 -22.33
C ARG A 317 7.73 -4.28 -23.81
N ILE A 318 8.06 -3.15 -24.41
CA ILE A 318 7.84 -2.94 -25.84
C ILE A 318 8.88 -3.73 -26.65
N GLY A 319 8.41 -4.66 -27.49
CA GLY A 319 9.23 -5.35 -28.49
C GLY A 319 9.95 -6.61 -27.98
N ASP A 320 9.27 -7.45 -27.19
CA ASP A 320 9.79 -8.70 -26.63
C ASP A 320 10.28 -9.74 -27.69
N ASP A 321 10.22 -9.43 -28.99
CA ASP A 321 10.85 -10.18 -30.07
C ASP A 321 11.90 -9.32 -30.82
N LEU A 322 13.17 -9.71 -30.70
CA LEU A 322 14.27 -9.48 -31.67
C LEU A 322 14.86 -8.07 -31.87
N THR A 323 14.47 -7.04 -31.13
CA THR A 323 15.08 -5.70 -31.28
C THR A 323 16.04 -5.40 -30.13
N GLY A 324 17.31 -5.07 -30.41
CA GLY A 324 18.40 -4.83 -29.45
C GLY A 324 18.22 -3.60 -28.53
N ARG A 325 17.02 -3.41 -27.98
CA ARG A 325 16.63 -2.31 -27.09
C ARG A 325 17.20 -2.50 -25.69
N PRO A 326 17.47 -1.40 -24.96
CA PRO A 326 18.09 -1.45 -23.65
C PRO A 326 17.20 -2.20 -22.63
N LYS A 327 17.81 -3.14 -21.89
CA LYS A 327 17.11 -4.04 -20.96
C LYS A 327 16.64 -3.31 -19.69
N GLY A 328 15.45 -3.63 -19.19
CA GLY A 328 14.91 -3.17 -17.91
C GLY A 328 13.93 -4.22 -17.35
N SER A 329 13.59 -4.13 -16.06
CA SER A 329 12.74 -5.11 -15.37
C SER A 329 11.27 -5.09 -15.81
N GLY A 330 10.80 -3.98 -16.39
CA GLY A 330 9.38 -3.78 -16.70
C GLY A 330 8.51 -3.50 -15.45
N LEU A 331 9.12 -3.26 -14.28
CA LEU A 331 8.41 -2.96 -13.04
C LEU A 331 8.36 -1.46 -12.70
N GLY A 332 9.26 -0.65 -13.27
CA GLY A 332 9.38 0.75 -12.90
C GLY A 332 8.08 1.55 -13.09
N LEU A 333 7.43 1.44 -14.24
CA LEU A 333 6.20 2.18 -14.55
C LEU A 333 4.99 1.68 -13.75
N SER A 334 4.87 0.36 -13.52
CA SER A 334 3.80 -0.19 -12.68
C SER A 334 3.95 0.22 -11.22
N ILE A 335 5.18 0.24 -10.68
CA ILE A 335 5.50 0.78 -9.36
C ILE A 335 5.17 2.28 -9.30
N SER A 336 5.54 3.04 -10.35
CA SER A 336 5.25 4.47 -10.40
C SER A 336 3.75 4.75 -10.37
N LYS A 337 2.96 3.95 -11.11
CA LYS A 337 1.50 4.01 -11.09
C LYS A 337 0.94 3.73 -9.69
N LYS A 338 1.35 2.65 -9.04
CA LYS A 338 0.91 2.33 -7.67
C LYS A 338 1.26 3.43 -6.66
N ILE A 339 2.45 4.04 -6.78
CA ILE A 339 2.85 5.17 -5.93
C ILE A 339 1.90 6.35 -6.15
N ILE A 340 1.72 6.80 -7.39
CA ILE A 340 0.87 7.95 -7.71
C ILE A 340 -0.58 7.71 -7.30
N GLU A 341 -1.13 6.52 -7.55
CA GLU A 341 -2.48 6.14 -7.13
C GLU A 341 -2.62 6.14 -5.60
N SER A 342 -1.59 5.69 -4.86
CA SER A 342 -1.58 5.73 -3.39
C SER A 342 -1.55 7.16 -2.84
N HIS A 343 -1.12 8.13 -3.64
CA HIS A 343 -1.17 9.56 -3.34
C HIS A 343 -2.48 10.23 -3.80
N GLY A 344 -3.45 9.44 -4.31
CA GLY A 344 -4.72 9.94 -4.84
C GLY A 344 -4.58 10.65 -6.19
N GLY A 345 -3.46 10.45 -6.87
CA GLY A 345 -3.15 11.00 -8.19
C GLY A 345 -3.49 10.05 -9.33
N THR A 346 -3.19 10.48 -10.56
CA THR A 346 -3.29 9.65 -11.77
C THR A 346 -2.04 9.81 -12.62
N ILE A 347 -1.55 8.74 -13.26
CA ILE A 347 -0.41 8.76 -14.20
C ILE A 347 -0.87 8.29 -15.58
N TRP A 348 -0.41 8.94 -16.65
CA TRP A 348 -0.70 8.55 -18.04
C TRP A 348 0.43 8.98 -18.98
N VAL A 349 0.32 8.61 -20.26
CA VAL A 349 1.29 8.97 -21.29
C VAL A 349 0.59 9.49 -22.54
N GLU A 350 1.16 10.54 -23.13
CA GLU A 350 0.85 10.99 -24.48
C GLU A 350 2.09 10.78 -25.34
N SER A 351 1.96 10.10 -26.47
CA SER A 351 3.10 9.74 -27.29
C SER A 351 2.69 9.58 -28.75
N GLN A 352 3.61 9.93 -29.64
CA GLN A 352 3.50 9.72 -31.08
C GLN A 352 4.78 9.05 -31.57
N LEU A 353 4.61 7.98 -32.35
CA LEU A 353 5.73 7.21 -32.89
C LEU A 353 6.68 8.11 -33.69
N GLY A 354 7.97 8.05 -33.37
CA GLY A 354 9.03 8.85 -33.97
C GLY A 354 9.13 10.31 -33.51
N ALA A 355 8.22 10.78 -32.65
CA ALA A 355 8.18 12.16 -32.16
C ALA A 355 8.43 12.28 -30.64
N GLY A 356 8.61 11.16 -29.94
CA GLY A 356 8.85 11.12 -28.50
C GLY A 356 7.60 10.86 -27.67
N SER A 357 7.76 10.92 -26.35
CA SER A 357 6.69 10.65 -25.38
C SER A 357 6.68 11.69 -24.27
N THR A 358 5.50 11.96 -23.72
CA THR A 358 5.34 12.77 -22.53
C THR A 358 4.53 11.99 -21.49
N PHE A 359 5.18 11.67 -20.39
CA PHE A 359 4.57 11.04 -19.23
C PHE A 359 4.07 12.12 -18.29
N PHE A 360 2.83 11.98 -17.83
CA PHE A 360 2.18 12.93 -16.94
C PHE A 360 1.73 12.23 -15.67
N PHE A 361 1.79 12.93 -14.55
CA PHE A 361 1.03 12.53 -13.37
C PHE A 361 0.47 13.72 -12.60
N THR A 362 -0.63 13.49 -11.89
CA THR A 362 -1.24 14.47 -10.99
C THR A 362 -1.02 14.13 -9.53
N LEU A 363 -0.96 15.15 -8.69
CA LEU A 363 -0.99 15.04 -7.23
C LEU A 363 -1.93 16.10 -6.67
N ARG A 364 -2.74 15.73 -5.67
CA ARG A 364 -3.63 16.67 -5.00
C ARG A 364 -2.82 17.69 -4.22
N LYS A 365 -3.23 18.95 -4.33
CA LYS A 365 -2.71 20.02 -3.48
C LYS A 365 -3.12 19.75 -2.04
N ASP A 366 -2.24 20.06 -1.11
CA ASP A 366 -2.64 20.10 0.28
C ASP A 366 -3.53 21.34 0.46
N GLY A 367 -4.82 21.14 0.77
CA GLY A 367 -5.86 22.19 0.84
C GLY A 367 -5.65 23.23 1.95
N VAL A 368 -4.45 23.29 2.53
CA VAL A 368 -4.05 24.32 3.48
C VAL A 368 -3.30 25.41 2.71
N VAL A 369 -4.08 26.32 2.11
CA VAL A 369 -3.57 27.67 1.87
C VAL A 369 -3.40 28.32 3.23
N THR A 370 -2.21 28.19 3.80
CA THR A 370 -1.62 29.27 4.58
C THR A 370 -0.16 29.35 4.22
N HIS A 371 0.21 30.45 3.57
CA HIS A 371 1.45 31.11 3.94
C HIS A 371 1.41 31.32 5.45
N LYS A 372 1.95 30.37 6.19
CA LYS A 372 2.42 30.62 7.54
C LYS A 372 3.84 31.12 7.41
N THR A 373 3.92 32.44 7.29
CA THR A 373 4.90 33.20 8.05
C THR A 373 4.73 32.77 9.52
N GLU A 374 5.38 31.68 9.93
CA GLU A 374 5.60 31.45 11.35
C GLU A 374 6.67 32.45 11.75
N GLU A 375 6.21 33.53 12.39
CA GLU A 375 7.05 34.36 13.22
C GLU A 375 7.91 33.48 14.16
N PRO A 376 9.12 33.94 14.51
CA PRO A 376 10.14 33.11 15.11
C PRO A 376 9.66 32.62 16.48
N ARG A 377 9.56 31.30 16.66
CA ARG A 377 9.67 30.72 18.00
C ARG A 377 10.95 31.24 18.64
N GLU A 378 10.79 31.82 19.83
CA GLU A 378 11.81 32.50 20.62
C GLU A 378 13.23 32.01 20.34
N ILE A 379 13.98 32.85 19.64
CA ILE A 379 15.42 32.73 19.50
C ILE A 379 15.98 33.01 20.89
N PHE A 380 16.24 31.96 21.67
CA PHE A 380 17.33 32.05 22.63
C PHE A 380 18.58 32.36 21.82
N THR A 381 18.99 33.63 21.85
CA THR A 381 20.23 34.09 21.25
C THR A 381 21.36 33.54 22.10
N VAL A 382 21.71 32.27 21.87
CA VAL A 382 22.93 31.71 22.43
C VAL A 382 24.08 32.33 21.64
N LYS A 383 24.76 33.31 22.24
CA LYS A 383 26.02 33.85 21.73
C LYS A 383 27.06 32.72 21.74
N GLY A 384 27.34 32.17 20.57
CA GLY A 384 28.34 31.12 20.37
C GLY A 384 28.17 30.43 19.02
N LYS A 385 29.21 29.73 18.58
CA LYS A 385 29.17 28.83 17.41
C LYS A 385 28.08 27.77 17.58
N GLN A 386 27.42 27.39 16.50
CA GLN A 386 26.22 26.53 16.51
C GLN A 386 26.59 25.11 16.05
N ILE A 387 26.30 24.11 16.88
CA ILE A 387 26.63 22.70 16.62
C ILE A 387 25.36 21.90 16.42
N LEU A 388 25.33 21.12 15.32
CA LEU A 388 24.22 20.24 15.01
C LEU A 388 24.47 18.86 15.62
N VAL A 389 23.52 18.37 16.42
CA VAL A 389 23.60 17.05 17.07
C VAL A 389 22.51 16.14 16.52
N LEU A 390 22.91 15.16 15.70
CA LEU A 390 22.05 14.13 15.13
C LEU A 390 22.17 12.83 15.94
N GLU A 391 21.12 12.51 16.69
CA GLU A 391 21.06 11.31 17.52
C GLU A 391 19.61 10.89 17.75
N ASP A 392 19.21 9.70 17.31
CA ASP A 392 17.82 9.27 17.40
C ASP A 392 17.39 8.98 18.84
N TYR A 393 18.31 8.56 19.72
CA TYR A 393 17.96 8.30 21.11
C TYR A 393 17.85 9.62 21.91
N ARG A 394 16.62 10.00 22.26
CA ARG A 394 16.31 11.27 22.95
C ARG A 394 17.20 11.54 24.17
N LEU A 395 17.39 10.56 25.05
CA LEU A 395 18.24 10.72 26.23
C LEU A 395 19.68 11.04 25.84
N MET A 396 20.21 10.35 24.83
CA MET A 396 21.58 10.58 24.36
C MET A 396 21.75 11.93 23.70
N ARG A 397 20.78 12.34 22.88
CA ARG A 397 20.76 13.67 22.28
C ARG A 397 20.81 14.76 23.35
N GLN A 398 20.08 14.60 24.45
CA GLN A 398 20.10 15.57 25.56
C GLN A 398 21.45 15.59 26.28
N ILE A 399 22.07 14.43 26.50
CA ILE A 399 23.40 14.32 27.12
C ILE A 399 24.46 15.03 26.26
N LEU A 400 24.50 14.73 24.95
CA LEU A 400 25.42 15.35 24.01
C LEU A 400 25.23 16.87 23.97
N ARG A 401 23.99 17.32 23.88
CA ARG A 401 23.66 18.76 23.88
C ARG A 401 24.08 19.44 25.17
N GLY A 402 23.72 18.88 26.33
CA GLY A 402 24.06 19.46 27.63
C GLY A 402 25.57 19.59 27.82
N ALA A 403 26.35 18.61 27.39
CA ALA A 403 27.80 18.68 27.46
C ALA A 403 28.39 19.78 26.54
N ILE A 404 27.85 19.94 25.33
CA ILE A 404 28.29 20.98 24.39
C ILE A 404 27.85 22.39 24.85
N GLU A 405 26.63 22.52 25.38
CA GLU A 405 26.08 23.78 25.89
C GLU A 405 26.82 24.24 27.15
N SER A 406 27.25 23.30 28.01
CA SER A 406 27.98 23.59 29.26
C SER A 406 29.30 24.36 29.06
N ILE A 407 29.86 24.32 27.86
CA ILE A 407 31.12 24.98 27.51
C ILE A 407 30.94 26.20 26.59
N GLY A 408 29.70 26.65 26.37
CA GLY A 408 29.38 27.92 25.71
C GLY A 408 29.06 27.84 24.21
N TYR A 409 28.81 26.65 23.65
CA TYR A 409 28.31 26.50 22.28
C TYR A 409 26.79 26.40 22.24
N GLY A 410 26.16 26.94 21.19
CA GLY A 410 24.75 26.68 20.91
C GLY A 410 24.57 25.31 20.27
N THR A 411 23.51 24.58 20.63
CA THR A 411 23.22 23.29 20.00
C THR A 411 21.83 23.21 19.40
N ILE A 412 21.74 22.48 18.29
CA ILE A 412 20.48 22.13 17.65
C ILE A 412 20.41 20.61 17.62
N GLY A 413 19.51 20.03 18.43
CA GLY A 413 19.28 18.59 18.48
C GLY A 413 18.23 18.14 17.48
N ILE A 414 18.57 17.16 16.65
CA ILE A 414 17.67 16.65 15.61
C ILE A 414 17.54 15.13 15.69
N GLU A 415 16.32 14.67 15.40
CA GLU A 415 15.99 13.27 15.15
C GLU A 415 15.93 13.04 13.66
N GLY A 416 16.48 11.92 13.20
CA GLY A 416 16.40 11.58 11.79
C GLY A 416 17.37 12.38 10.92
N THR A 417 18.08 11.64 10.09
CA THR A 417 19.18 12.13 9.26
C THR A 417 18.71 13.10 8.17
N ALA A 418 17.49 12.96 7.66
CA ALA A 418 16.92 13.83 6.63
C ALA A 418 16.70 15.27 7.12
N ILE A 419 16.08 15.44 8.29
CA ILE A 419 15.87 16.75 8.91
C ILE A 419 17.22 17.39 9.27
N ALA A 420 18.19 16.57 9.69
CA ALA A 420 19.52 17.06 10.03
C ALA A 420 20.26 17.61 8.81
N LEU A 421 20.13 16.99 7.64
CA LEU A 421 20.71 17.51 6.41
C LEU A 421 20.08 18.84 6.00
N GLU A 422 18.76 18.93 6.02
CA GLU A 422 18.05 20.19 5.70
C GLU A 422 18.42 21.30 6.66
N MET A 423 18.46 21.00 7.96
CA MET A 423 18.94 21.96 8.96
C MET A 423 20.42 22.30 8.81
N ALA A 424 21.29 21.36 8.45
CA ALA A 424 22.70 21.64 8.19
C ALA A 424 22.85 22.62 7.01
N LYS A 425 22.06 22.44 5.94
CA LYS A 425 22.04 23.35 4.78
C LYS A 425 21.52 24.75 5.13
N VAL A 426 20.47 24.84 5.95
CA VAL A 426 19.84 26.12 6.32
C VAL A 426 20.64 26.88 7.37
N ARG A 427 21.10 26.18 8.42
CA ARG A 427 21.74 26.81 9.60
C ARG A 427 23.25 26.90 9.48
N MET A 428 23.87 26.19 8.54
CA MET A 428 25.33 26.15 8.33
C MET A 428 26.09 26.02 9.66
N PRO A 429 25.92 24.90 10.38
CA PRO A 429 26.52 24.73 11.68
C PRO A 429 28.05 24.72 11.57
N ASP A 430 28.71 25.16 12.65
CA ASP A 430 30.16 25.13 12.76
C ASP A 430 30.72 23.70 12.81
N ALA A 431 29.88 22.73 13.20
CA ALA A 431 30.18 21.31 13.14
C ALA A 431 28.91 20.46 13.23
N ILE A 432 29.01 19.23 12.74
CA ILE A 432 27.97 18.21 12.82
C ILE A 432 28.50 17.05 13.67
N ILE A 433 27.74 16.68 14.69
CA ILE A 433 27.99 15.52 15.53
C ILE A 433 26.89 14.49 15.23
N ILE A 434 27.28 13.27 14.87
CA ILE A 434 26.37 12.19 14.52
C ILE A 434 26.58 10.96 15.41
N GLY A 435 25.48 10.37 15.88
CA GLY A 435 25.41 9.04 16.50
C GLY A 435 25.73 7.90 15.52
N TYR A 436 25.45 6.64 15.88
CA TYR A 436 25.55 5.55 14.90
C TYR A 436 24.52 5.73 13.78
N PRO A 437 24.93 5.82 12.51
CA PRO A 437 24.00 6.03 11.41
C PRO A 437 23.15 4.77 11.18
N ARG A 438 21.83 4.94 11.20
CA ARG A 438 20.86 3.87 10.88
C ARG A 438 20.47 3.81 9.40
N SER A 439 20.74 4.87 8.65
CA SER A 439 20.47 4.97 7.22
C SER A 439 21.74 5.32 6.45
N GLU A 440 22.05 4.48 5.45
CA GLU A 440 23.21 4.61 4.59
C GLU A 440 23.09 5.79 3.61
N GLU A 441 21.89 5.99 3.05
CA GLU A 441 21.60 7.04 2.07
C GLU A 441 21.85 8.43 2.67
N TYR A 442 21.22 8.74 3.80
CA TYR A 442 21.30 10.08 4.38
C TYR A 442 22.65 10.37 5.08
N PHE A 443 23.37 9.34 5.56
CA PHE A 443 24.73 9.54 6.06
C PHE A 443 25.66 9.99 4.93
N ASN A 444 25.52 9.40 3.74
CA ASN A 444 26.30 9.78 2.57
C ASN A 444 26.03 11.22 2.13
N GLU A 445 24.79 11.67 2.19
CA GLU A 445 24.44 13.06 1.87
C GLU A 445 25.01 14.06 2.88
N LEU A 446 24.92 13.77 4.18
CA LEU A 446 25.54 14.59 5.24
C LEU A 446 27.06 14.65 5.12
N ARG A 447 27.69 13.52 4.79
CA ARG A 447 29.12 13.48 4.49
C ARG A 447 29.47 14.35 3.29
N THR A 448 28.72 14.23 2.20
CA THR A 448 28.94 15.03 0.99
C THR A 448 28.79 16.52 1.31
N PHE A 449 27.78 16.88 2.09
CA PHE A 449 27.60 18.25 2.60
C PHE A 449 28.81 18.72 3.41
N SER A 450 29.27 17.90 4.36
CA SER A 450 30.44 18.19 5.21
C SER A 450 31.69 18.49 4.38
N ILE A 451 31.98 17.67 3.37
CA ILE A 451 33.13 17.87 2.46
C ILE A 451 32.98 19.15 1.66
N VAL A 452 31.83 19.31 0.98
CA VAL A 452 31.61 20.42 0.04
C VAL A 452 31.58 21.76 0.75
N ARG A 453 31.05 21.80 1.98
CA ARG A 453 30.93 23.03 2.77
C ARG A 453 32.07 23.24 3.76
N GLY A 454 33.01 22.29 3.86
CA GLY A 454 34.09 22.34 4.84
C GLY A 454 33.60 22.31 6.29
N VAL A 455 32.39 21.79 6.54
CA VAL A 455 31.82 21.66 7.89
C VAL A 455 32.31 20.35 8.50
N PRO A 456 33.05 20.37 9.61
CA PRO A 456 33.54 19.15 10.23
C PRO A 456 32.39 18.20 10.64
N LEU A 457 32.52 16.92 10.27
CA LEU A 457 31.59 15.86 10.65
C LEU A 457 32.27 14.88 11.61
N PHE A 458 31.68 14.71 12.79
CA PHE A 458 32.20 13.89 13.88
C PHE A 458 31.25 12.74 14.20
N LEU A 459 31.77 11.50 14.16
CA LEU A 459 31.03 10.31 14.59
C LEU A 459 31.28 10.04 16.07
N VAL A 460 30.20 9.98 16.86
CA VAL A 460 30.25 9.83 18.32
C VAL A 460 29.29 8.73 18.76
N MET A 461 29.77 7.86 19.63
CA MET A 461 28.98 6.77 20.20
C MET A 461 29.14 6.78 21.70
N VAL A 462 28.17 7.37 22.37
CA VAL A 462 28.25 7.63 23.80
C VAL A 462 27.71 6.44 24.59
N THR A 463 28.41 6.10 25.67
CA THR A 463 27.92 5.22 26.73
C THR A 463 27.70 6.04 28.00
N ASN A 464 26.66 5.70 28.75
CA ASN A 464 26.34 6.34 30.02
C ASN A 464 27.13 5.64 31.14
N ASP A 465 27.96 6.37 31.89
CA ASP A 465 28.42 5.90 33.19
C ASP A 465 27.38 6.25 34.27
N GLU A 466 27.56 5.70 35.47
CA GLU A 466 26.67 5.94 36.63
C GLU A 466 26.68 7.41 37.11
N GLU A 467 27.59 8.26 36.59
CA GLU A 467 27.69 9.70 36.88
C GLU A 467 27.03 10.58 35.79
N GLY A 468 26.44 9.98 34.76
CA GLY A 468 25.71 10.68 33.70
C GLY A 468 26.59 11.46 32.74
N ARG A 469 27.91 11.17 32.68
CA ARG A 469 28.85 11.87 31.81
C ARG A 469 29.07 11.11 30.50
N PRO A 470 29.06 11.78 29.33
CA PRO A 470 29.35 11.14 28.06
C PRO A 470 30.84 10.80 27.96
N GLN A 471 31.20 9.51 28.08
CA GLN A 471 32.61 9.11 28.17
C GLN A 471 33.24 8.65 26.83
N VAL A 472 32.45 8.19 25.86
CA VAL A 472 32.97 7.36 24.78
C VAL A 472 32.71 7.94 23.39
N ALA A 473 33.75 7.87 22.54
CA ALA A 473 33.71 7.99 21.09
C ALA A 473 34.49 6.80 20.52
N VAL A 474 34.13 6.31 19.34
CA VAL A 474 34.82 5.18 18.70
C VAL A 474 36.20 5.59 18.19
N ASN A 475 37.13 4.64 18.15
CA ASN A 475 38.52 4.92 17.76
C ASN A 475 38.69 5.04 16.23
N GLY A 476 37.73 4.50 15.49
CA GLY A 476 37.70 4.54 14.03
C GLY A 476 36.57 3.66 13.50
N TYR A 477 36.49 3.58 12.18
CA TYR A 477 35.52 2.74 11.50
C TYR A 477 36.15 2.02 10.31
N ILE A 478 35.48 0.97 9.85
CA ILE A 478 35.81 0.20 8.65
C ILE A 478 34.56 0.15 7.75
N SER A 479 34.69 0.47 6.46
CA SER A 479 33.60 0.25 5.51
C SER A 479 33.35 -1.25 5.34
N ARG A 480 32.08 -1.69 5.35
CA ARG A 480 31.69 -3.08 5.05
C ARG A 480 31.95 -3.48 3.60
N PHE A 481 32.11 -2.51 2.70
CA PHE A 481 32.59 -2.78 1.34
C PHE A 481 34.09 -3.12 1.28
N PHE A 482 34.75 -3.13 2.44
CA PHE A 482 36.08 -3.66 2.68
C PHE A 482 37.14 -3.15 1.69
N ASP A 483 37.39 -1.83 1.74
CA ASP A 483 38.53 -1.21 1.07
C ASP A 483 39.82 -1.53 1.85
N LYS A 484 40.74 -2.28 1.24
CA LYS A 484 42.00 -2.69 1.84
C LYS A 484 42.85 -1.51 2.33
N HIS A 485 42.92 -0.43 1.56
CA HIS A 485 43.71 0.76 1.92
C HIS A 485 43.08 1.50 3.10
N GLN A 486 41.75 1.58 3.12
CA GLN A 486 41.03 2.17 4.24
C GLN A 486 41.24 1.37 5.53
N ILE A 487 41.03 0.05 5.50
CA ILE A 487 41.21 -0.84 6.65
C ILE A 487 42.62 -0.69 7.23
N ARG A 488 43.63 -0.79 6.38
CA ARG A 488 45.03 -0.62 6.78
C ARG A 488 45.27 0.73 7.44
N SER A 489 44.86 1.83 6.79
CA SER A 489 45.07 3.18 7.31
C SER A 489 44.35 3.44 8.64
N THR A 490 43.20 2.80 8.87
CA THR A 490 42.45 2.92 10.12
C THR A 490 43.14 2.13 11.25
N ILE A 491 43.59 0.90 10.96
CA ILE A 491 44.23 0.05 11.97
C ILE A 491 45.60 0.61 12.36
N GLU A 492 46.42 1.09 11.39
CA GLU A 492 47.74 1.68 11.66
C GLU A 492 47.67 2.92 12.58
N LYS A 493 46.56 3.67 12.55
CA LYS A 493 46.36 4.83 13.45
C LYS A 493 46.21 4.46 14.92
N ILE A 494 45.80 3.22 15.21
CA ILE A 494 45.45 2.76 16.56
C ILE A 494 46.48 1.74 17.06
N LEU A 495 46.92 0.86 16.17
CA LEU A 495 47.93 -0.16 16.40
C LEU A 495 49.09 0.07 15.41
N PRO A 496 50.06 0.94 15.74
CA PRO A 496 51.15 1.30 14.83
C PRO A 496 52.17 0.17 14.60
N ARG A 497 52.04 -0.97 15.28
CA ARG A 497 52.90 -2.15 15.10
C ARG A 497 52.05 -3.31 14.54
N PRO A 498 52.48 -3.97 13.44
CA PRO A 498 51.79 -5.11 12.85
C PRO A 498 52.08 -6.40 13.64
N SER A 499 51.79 -6.39 14.93
CA SER A 499 52.03 -7.52 15.83
C SER A 499 51.00 -7.57 16.99
N GLY A 500 49.82 -6.99 16.77
CA GLY A 500 48.74 -6.93 17.75
C GLY A 500 47.63 -7.94 17.44
N ARG A 501 46.87 -8.30 18.47
CA ARG A 501 45.71 -9.18 18.34
C ARG A 501 44.42 -8.40 18.18
N ILE A 502 43.69 -8.64 17.11
CA ILE A 502 42.43 -7.98 16.79
C ILE A 502 41.29 -8.99 16.92
N LEU A 503 40.31 -8.66 17.74
CA LEU A 503 39.12 -9.48 17.94
C LEU A 503 37.98 -8.94 17.09
N ILE A 504 37.37 -9.79 16.27
CA ILE A 504 36.27 -9.43 15.37
C ILE A 504 34.98 -9.98 15.97
N ALA A 505 34.10 -9.08 16.41
CA ALA A 505 32.80 -9.39 16.99
C ALA A 505 31.69 -9.15 15.97
N SER A 506 31.28 -10.21 15.25
CA SER A 506 30.17 -10.17 14.31
C SER A 506 29.46 -11.53 14.30
N ASP A 507 28.13 -11.52 14.21
CA ASP A 507 27.34 -12.74 14.01
C ASP A 507 27.22 -13.15 12.53
N ASP A 508 27.57 -12.24 11.61
CA ASP A 508 27.65 -12.47 10.17
C ASP A 508 28.98 -13.16 9.85
N GLN A 509 28.88 -14.45 9.50
CA GLN A 509 30.05 -15.28 9.20
C GLN A 509 30.82 -14.81 7.97
N GLU A 510 30.16 -14.20 6.98
CA GLU A 510 30.82 -13.69 5.79
C GLU A 510 31.55 -12.38 6.11
N GLU A 511 30.89 -11.44 6.81
CA GLU A 511 31.50 -10.19 7.29
C GLU A 511 32.74 -10.50 8.14
N ALA A 512 32.61 -11.42 9.10
CA ALA A 512 33.67 -11.80 10.00
C ALA A 512 34.86 -12.46 9.27
N ARG A 513 34.61 -13.38 8.33
CA ARG A 513 35.66 -14.04 7.54
C ARG A 513 36.39 -13.07 6.63
N ASN A 514 35.67 -12.16 5.98
CA ASN A 514 36.27 -11.16 5.09
C ASN A 514 37.17 -10.20 5.88
N LEU A 515 36.71 -9.72 7.04
CA LEU A 515 37.54 -8.92 7.95
C LEU A 515 38.74 -9.70 8.45
N GLN A 516 38.57 -10.97 8.83
CA GLN A 516 39.66 -11.82 9.30
C GLN A 516 40.75 -11.97 8.24
N LEU A 517 40.37 -12.23 7.00
CA LEU A 517 41.30 -12.39 5.88
C LEU A 517 42.04 -11.08 5.59
N LEU A 518 41.33 -9.95 5.53
CA LEU A 518 41.91 -8.65 5.19
C LEU A 518 42.82 -8.13 6.30
N VAL A 519 42.40 -8.24 7.56
CA VAL A 519 43.19 -7.80 8.71
C VAL A 519 44.38 -8.73 8.94
N GLY A 520 44.21 -10.03 8.72
CA GLY A 520 45.29 -11.01 8.79
C GLY A 520 46.37 -10.81 7.72
N GLN A 521 45.99 -10.40 6.50
CA GLN A 521 46.94 -10.05 5.43
C GLN A 521 47.84 -8.86 5.79
N GLU A 522 47.41 -7.98 6.70
CA GLU A 522 48.20 -6.84 7.19
C GLU A 522 49.11 -7.22 8.38
N GLY A 523 49.16 -8.50 8.78
CA GLY A 523 50.10 -9.02 9.78
C GLY A 523 49.58 -9.08 11.23
N TYR A 524 48.28 -8.87 11.44
CA TYR A 524 47.66 -8.93 12.77
C TYR A 524 47.12 -10.33 13.09
N GLU A 525 47.20 -10.74 14.36
CA GLU A 525 46.55 -11.97 14.81
C GLU A 525 45.05 -11.71 14.98
N THR A 526 44.20 -12.46 14.27
CA THR A 526 42.75 -12.23 14.30
C THR A 526 41.98 -13.41 14.90
N ALA A 527 40.99 -13.11 15.76
CA ALA A 527 40.03 -14.10 16.24
C ALA A 527 38.60 -13.61 16.00
N ILE A 528 37.68 -14.52 15.67
CA ILE A 528 36.26 -14.20 15.47
C ILE A 528 35.48 -14.66 16.70
N ILE A 529 34.61 -13.78 17.20
CA ILE A 529 33.62 -14.09 18.22
C ILE A 529 32.23 -13.68 17.75
N PRO A 530 31.19 -14.46 18.11
CA PRO A 530 29.82 -14.17 17.69
C PRO A 530 29.15 -13.04 18.48
N ASP A 531 29.67 -12.71 19.66
CA ASP A 531 29.17 -11.65 20.53
C ASP A 531 30.24 -11.18 21.53
N VAL A 532 30.20 -9.90 21.90
CA VAL A 532 31.17 -9.26 22.81
C VAL A 532 31.14 -9.82 24.23
N THR A 533 30.04 -10.47 24.64
CA THR A 533 29.99 -11.15 25.94
C THR A 533 30.91 -12.37 26.02
N THR A 534 31.29 -12.93 24.87
CA THR A 534 32.13 -14.13 24.81
C THR A 534 33.62 -13.85 25.04
N ILE A 535 34.01 -12.57 25.15
CA ILE A 535 35.39 -12.13 25.37
C ILE A 535 35.96 -12.67 26.68
N ALA A 536 35.13 -12.89 27.71
CA ALA A 536 35.58 -13.49 28.96
C ALA A 536 36.15 -14.92 28.77
N PHE A 537 35.77 -15.60 27.68
CA PHE A 537 36.18 -16.99 27.40
C PHE A 537 37.40 -17.11 26.49
N THR A 538 37.89 -16.03 25.87
CA THR A 538 39.00 -16.09 24.91
C THR A 538 40.39 -16.27 25.54
N ARG A 539 40.49 -16.34 26.89
CA ARG A 539 41.73 -16.51 27.72
C ARG A 539 42.88 -15.53 27.45
N LEU A 540 42.78 -14.68 26.44
CA LEU A 540 43.79 -13.72 26.01
C LEU A 540 43.11 -12.39 25.67
N MET A 541 43.70 -11.28 26.13
CA MET A 541 43.19 -9.93 25.90
C MET A 541 43.56 -9.44 24.48
N PRO A 542 42.61 -8.88 23.71
CA PRO A 542 42.91 -8.29 22.42
C PRO A 542 43.49 -6.87 22.56
N ASP A 543 44.29 -6.46 21.59
CA ASP A 543 44.84 -5.11 21.47
C ASP A 543 43.88 -4.13 20.78
N ALA A 544 42.93 -4.65 20.00
CA ALA A 544 41.78 -3.90 19.48
C ALA A 544 40.58 -4.83 19.20
N ILE A 545 39.38 -4.26 19.19
CA ILE A 545 38.14 -4.98 18.88
C ILE A 545 37.45 -4.30 17.69
N ILE A 546 37.12 -5.07 16.66
CA ILE A 546 36.26 -4.66 15.55
C ILE A 546 34.86 -5.18 15.82
N ILE A 547 33.87 -4.29 15.90
CA ILE A 547 32.46 -4.64 16.06
C ILE A 547 31.79 -4.59 14.69
N GLY A 548 31.20 -5.73 14.30
CA GLY A 548 30.43 -5.93 13.08
C GLY A 548 29.10 -5.16 13.07
N THR A 549 28.48 -5.10 11.91
CA THR A 549 27.19 -4.43 11.72
C THR A 549 26.02 -5.24 12.27
N HIS A 550 26.23 -6.53 12.48
CA HIS A 550 25.24 -7.46 13.02
C HIS A 550 25.78 -8.17 14.28
N LEU A 551 24.98 -8.13 15.35
CA LEU A 551 25.26 -8.76 16.64
C LEU A 551 24.01 -9.46 17.15
N LYS A 552 24.16 -10.75 17.48
CA LYS A 552 23.06 -11.70 17.66
C LYS A 552 22.08 -11.37 18.80
N ASN A 553 22.47 -10.53 19.77
CA ASN A 553 21.71 -10.26 20.99
C ASN A 553 21.86 -8.83 21.57
N ASN A 554 22.53 -7.91 20.88
CA ASN A 554 22.80 -6.57 21.41
C ASN A 554 22.75 -5.50 20.32
N ASN A 555 22.08 -4.39 20.60
CA ASN A 555 22.30 -3.15 19.86
C ASN A 555 23.78 -2.75 20.05
N ILE A 556 24.45 -2.18 19.03
CA ILE A 556 25.88 -1.80 19.09
C ILE A 556 26.17 -0.96 20.35
N TYR A 557 25.21 -0.13 20.78
CA TYR A 557 25.27 0.60 22.03
C TYR A 557 25.43 -0.29 23.28
N ASN A 558 24.68 -1.39 23.38
CA ASN A 558 24.79 -2.34 24.49
C ASN A 558 26.12 -3.09 24.46
N ALA A 559 26.61 -3.42 23.26
CA ALA A 559 27.90 -4.07 23.10
C ALA A 559 29.05 -3.17 23.57
N ILE A 560 29.04 -1.90 23.17
CA ILE A 560 30.02 -0.91 23.65
C ILE A 560 29.84 -0.72 25.17
N SER A 561 28.63 -0.54 25.67
CA SER A 561 28.36 -0.39 27.12
C SER A 561 28.90 -1.56 27.93
N TYR A 562 28.67 -2.80 27.49
CA TYR A 562 29.20 -4.01 28.11
C TYR A 562 30.74 -4.02 28.15
N LEU A 563 31.38 -3.69 27.02
CA LEU A 563 32.84 -3.62 26.93
C LEU A 563 33.43 -2.52 27.84
N ARG A 564 32.69 -1.43 28.05
CA ARG A 564 33.16 -0.28 28.83
C ARG A 564 32.95 -0.45 30.33
N ASN A 565 31.90 -1.15 30.75
CA ASN A 565 31.66 -1.46 32.15
C ASN A 565 32.56 -2.57 32.72
N ASN A 566 33.30 -3.27 31.85
CA ASN A 566 34.18 -4.36 32.27
C ASN A 566 35.65 -3.87 32.42
N GLN A 567 36.24 -4.08 33.61
CA GLN A 567 37.57 -3.58 33.98
C GLN A 567 38.69 -4.03 33.03
N GLY A 568 38.54 -5.20 32.39
CA GLY A 568 39.51 -5.73 31.45
C GLY A 568 39.44 -5.11 30.04
N THR A 569 38.25 -4.75 29.57
CA THR A 569 38.02 -4.31 28.18
C THR A 569 37.82 -2.81 28.04
N ARG A 570 37.64 -2.09 29.16
CA ARG A 570 37.29 -0.65 29.16
C ARG A 570 38.28 0.27 28.45
N ASN A 571 39.55 -0.12 28.32
CA ASN A 571 40.59 0.69 27.67
C ASN A 571 40.99 0.16 26.28
N ILE A 572 40.36 -0.92 25.82
CA ILE A 572 40.69 -1.51 24.51
C ILE A 572 40.09 -0.62 23.41
N PRO A 573 40.86 -0.28 22.37
CA PRO A 573 40.36 0.42 21.19
C PRO A 573 39.23 -0.32 20.48
N LEU A 574 38.19 0.42 20.08
CA LEU A 574 37.04 -0.09 19.34
C LEU A 574 36.94 0.52 17.94
N LEU A 575 36.83 -0.36 16.95
CA LEU A 575 36.53 -0.05 15.57
C LEU A 575 35.12 -0.52 15.23
N LEU A 576 34.33 0.30 14.55
CA LEU A 576 33.00 -0.09 14.07
C LEU A 576 33.04 -0.40 12.57
N THR A 577 32.41 -1.49 12.16
CA THR A 577 32.06 -1.62 10.75
C THR A 577 30.82 -0.78 10.46
N LEU A 578 30.83 -0.11 9.31
CA LEU A 578 29.72 0.70 8.84
C LEU A 578 29.36 0.23 7.43
N ASN A 579 28.07 0.11 7.15
CA ASN A 579 27.55 -0.21 5.81
C ASN A 579 27.81 0.91 4.78
N ILE A 580 28.66 1.90 5.07
CA ILE A 580 28.81 3.11 4.26
C ILE A 580 30.28 3.30 3.87
N PHE A 581 30.54 3.81 2.67
CA PHE A 581 31.86 4.31 2.27
C PHE A 581 32.16 5.62 2.99
N ILE A 582 33.32 5.75 3.63
CA ILE A 582 33.63 6.92 4.45
C ILE A 582 35.09 7.33 4.27
N ARG A 583 35.32 8.60 3.94
CA ARG A 583 36.66 9.17 3.72
C ARG A 583 36.90 10.47 4.49
N ASP A 584 35.83 11.17 4.91
CA ASP A 584 35.90 12.57 5.38
C ASP A 584 35.24 12.79 6.75
N VAL A 585 35.18 11.74 7.57
CA VAL A 585 34.66 11.82 8.94
C VAL A 585 35.83 11.82 9.91
N GLU A 586 35.93 12.86 10.74
CA GLU A 586 36.93 12.95 11.79
C GLU A 586 36.50 12.07 12.98
N CYS A 587 37.25 10.99 13.22
CA CYS A 587 37.10 10.16 14.41
C CYS A 587 38.04 10.70 15.49
N ILE A 588 37.51 10.95 16.70
CA ILE A 588 38.25 11.72 17.73
C ILE A 588 38.88 10.83 18.81
N GLY A 589 38.64 9.52 18.80
CA GLY A 589 39.22 8.59 19.78
C GLY A 589 40.62 8.09 19.39
N LEU A 590 41.67 8.90 19.53
CA LEU A 590 43.04 8.41 19.27
C LEU A 590 43.86 8.35 20.57
N ASN A 591 44.38 7.14 20.83
CA ASN A 591 45.15 6.57 21.96
C ASN A 591 44.40 5.98 23.16
N ALA A 592 44.81 4.75 23.54
CA ALA A 592 44.26 3.96 24.66
C ALA A 592 44.40 4.67 26.02
N SER A 593 45.37 5.58 26.18
CA SER A 593 45.60 6.38 27.39
C SER A 593 44.68 7.61 27.52
N GLU A 594 43.98 7.99 26.45
CA GLU A 594 43.12 9.18 26.39
C GLU A 594 41.63 8.81 26.25
N TYR A 595 41.34 7.51 26.37
CA TYR A 595 40.02 6.92 26.25
C TYR A 595 39.17 7.24 27.49
N GLY A 596 38.12 8.06 27.30
CA GLY A 596 37.31 8.63 28.38
C GLY A 596 37.11 10.16 28.27
N ARG A 597 37.95 10.84 27.47
CA ARG A 597 37.84 12.28 27.13
C ARG A 597 37.35 12.52 25.70
N GLY A 598 36.65 11.53 25.13
CA GLY A 598 36.29 11.51 23.71
C GLY A 598 35.53 12.78 23.30
N LEU A 599 34.47 13.12 24.04
CA LEU A 599 33.70 14.33 23.81
C LEU A 599 34.52 15.59 24.12
N ASP A 600 35.27 15.63 25.22
CA ASP A 600 36.14 16.77 25.56
C ASP A 600 37.13 17.12 24.45
N LYS A 601 37.69 16.13 23.75
CA LYS A 601 38.54 16.34 22.57
C LYS A 601 37.78 16.88 21.37
N ILE A 602 36.52 16.49 21.15
CA ILE A 602 35.66 17.11 20.13
C ILE A 602 35.50 18.58 20.47
N LEU A 603 35.21 18.86 21.74
CA LEU A 603 35.01 20.19 22.25
C LEU A 603 36.29 21.05 22.16
N GLU A 604 37.48 20.48 22.39
CA GLU A 604 38.78 21.14 22.17
C GLU A 604 39.08 21.37 20.68
N SER A 605 38.81 20.40 19.81
CA SER A 605 38.98 20.52 18.35
C SER A 605 38.10 21.64 17.78
N LEU A 606 36.85 21.74 18.27
CA LEU A 606 35.93 22.82 17.94
C LEU A 606 36.45 24.20 18.42
N LYS A 607 37.09 24.25 19.60
CA LYS A 607 37.74 25.49 20.11
C LYS A 607 38.95 25.88 19.24
N GLY A 608 39.76 24.91 18.79
CA GLY A 608 40.92 25.16 17.93
C GLY A 608 40.55 25.64 16.51
N LYS A 609 39.54 25.00 15.88
CA LYS A 609 39.04 25.41 14.56
C LYS A 609 38.36 26.79 14.57
N ALA A 610 37.89 27.27 15.73
CA ALA A 610 37.34 28.62 15.89
C ALA A 610 38.38 29.75 15.74
N LEU A 611 39.66 29.48 16.03
CA LEU A 611 40.73 30.48 16.01
C LEU A 611 41.49 30.55 14.68
N ASN A 612 41.39 29.52 13.84
CA ASN A 612 42.20 29.39 12.61
C ASN A 612 41.48 29.85 11.32
N GLY A 613 40.35 30.57 11.43
CA GLY A 613 39.61 31.11 10.29
C GLY A 613 40.04 32.50 9.81
N TRP A 614 41.17 33.04 10.30
CA TRP A 614 41.70 34.33 9.88
C TRP A 614 43.14 34.18 9.38
N HIS A 615 43.31 34.22 8.05
CA HIS A 615 44.40 34.94 7.40
C HIS A 615 43.90 35.42 6.02
N PRO A 616 44.27 36.65 5.59
CA PRO A 616 43.72 37.31 4.40
C PRO A 616 44.08 36.60 3.09
#